data_AF-A0A813NB39-F1
#
_entry.id   AF-A0A813NB39-F1
#
_cell.length_a   1.000
_cell.length_b   1.000
_cell.length_c   1.000
_cell.angle_alpha   90.00
_cell.angle_beta   90.00
_cell.angle_gamma   90.00
#
_symmetry.space_group_name_H-M   'P 1'
#
loop_
_entity.id
_entity.type
_entity.pdbx_description
1 polymer ?
#
loop_
_entity_poly.entity_id
_entity_poly.type
_entity_poly.pdbx_seq_one_letter_code
_entity_poly.pdbx_strand_id
1 'polypeptide(L)'
;MVAGSGKAHAAGGHHSAHGDIGKGVAAYPDRFPNSCEFRIPDWRSYKVDGIPELENHRSKLSNKGLRDPWIRNQVWLYDPKAGAYPSWRISLRTAFFGFRYAMVALAACLITEKLFEKAFPPFHEHIHLYNPDKPHSHDHHTDQHH
;
A
#
# COMPACT_ATOMS: atom_id res chain seq x y z
N MET A 1 50.02 26.30 63.52
CA MET A 1 48.83 26.00 64.37
C MET A 1 47.60 26.59 63.70
N VAL A 2 46.57 25.75 63.47
CA VAL A 2 45.11 26.03 63.55
C VAL A 2 44.60 27.28 62.79
N ALA A 3 44.00 27.15 61.61
CA ALA A 3 42.57 26.82 61.33
C ALA A 3 41.59 27.99 61.50
N GLY A 4 40.55 28.00 60.65
CA GLY A 4 39.32 28.78 60.81
C GLY A 4 39.03 29.66 59.60
N SER A 5 38.15 29.26 58.68
CA SER A 5 36.68 29.21 58.80
C SER A 5 36.02 30.53 58.39
N GLY A 6 35.03 30.43 57.50
CA GLY A 6 34.07 31.50 57.23
C GLY A 6 33.87 31.78 55.75
N LYS A 7 33.03 30.98 55.07
CA LYS A 7 32.39 31.46 53.84
C LYS A 7 30.88 31.49 54.04
N ALA A 8 30.38 32.72 53.92
CA ALA A 8 29.02 33.13 54.17
C ALA A 8 28.01 32.49 53.22
N HIS A 9 26.80 32.33 53.74
CA HIS A 9 25.59 32.03 53.00
C HIS A 9 25.29 33.13 51.98
N ALA A 10 24.87 32.75 50.77
CA ALA A 10 24.08 33.58 49.88
C ALA A 10 22.88 32.76 49.38
N ALA A 11 21.70 33.34 49.58
CA ALA A 11 20.41 32.79 49.27
C ALA A 11 20.06 32.87 47.77
N GLY A 12 19.07 32.07 47.37
CA GLY A 12 18.14 32.42 46.30
C GLY A 12 18.32 31.65 45.00
N GLY A 13 17.29 30.89 44.63
CA GLY A 13 17.17 30.33 43.29
C GLY A 13 16.32 29.07 43.22
N HIS A 14 15.04 29.16 43.61
CA HIS A 14 14.05 28.15 43.24
C HIS A 14 13.85 28.17 41.72
N HIS A 15 14.51 27.26 41.01
CA HIS A 15 14.21 26.97 39.61
C HIS A 15 13.86 25.49 39.50
N SER A 16 12.55 25.23 39.43
CA SER A 16 11.98 23.94 39.09
C SER A 16 12.43 23.52 37.69
N ALA A 17 13.49 22.72 37.61
CA ALA A 17 13.93 22.08 36.38
C ALA A 17 13.08 20.82 36.14
N HIS A 18 11.87 21.04 35.64
CA HIS A 18 11.03 19.97 35.08
C HIS A 18 11.50 19.72 33.64
N GLY A 19 12.56 18.95 33.45
CA GLY A 19 13.05 18.68 32.11
C GLY A 19 14.25 17.75 32.07
N ASP A 20 14.00 16.44 32.12
CA ASP A 20 14.77 15.48 31.31
C ASP A 20 14.06 14.11 31.25
N ILE A 21 13.06 13.96 30.36
CA ILE A 21 12.52 12.64 29.97
C ILE A 21 13.26 12.19 28.70
N GLY A 22 14.59 12.27 28.74
CA GLY A 22 15.48 12.06 27.60
C GLY A 22 16.46 10.89 27.74
N LYS A 23 16.37 10.09 28.81
CA LYS A 23 17.21 8.88 28.99
C LYS A 23 16.36 7.63 28.88
N GLY A 24 16.36 7.05 27.68
CA GLY A 24 15.85 5.71 27.44
C GLY A 24 16.72 4.64 28.07
N VAL A 25 16.15 3.42 28.10
CA VAL A 25 16.76 2.10 28.34
C VAL A 25 17.32 1.79 29.75
N ALA A 26 16.40 1.42 30.67
CA ALA A 26 16.65 0.36 31.66
C ALA A 26 15.34 -0.12 32.36
N ALA A 27 14.18 -0.18 31.68
CA ALA A 27 12.97 -0.65 32.37
C ALA A 27 12.96 -2.19 32.58
N TYR A 28 13.63 -2.98 31.72
CA TYR A 28 13.69 -4.45 31.82
C TYR A 28 14.94 -5.05 31.15
N PRO A 29 16.16 -4.86 31.70
CA PRO A 29 17.40 -5.43 31.13
C PRO A 29 17.46 -6.97 31.18
N ASP A 30 16.64 -7.57 32.02
CA ASP A 30 16.60 -9.00 32.38
C ASP A 30 15.68 -9.85 31.50
N ARG A 31 14.81 -9.23 30.68
CA ARG A 31 13.83 -9.95 29.86
C ARG A 31 14.27 -10.22 28.42
N PHE A 32 15.14 -9.39 27.85
CA PHE A 32 15.54 -9.49 26.45
C PHE A 32 17.05 -9.21 26.32
N PRO A 33 17.91 -10.25 26.42
CA PRO A 33 19.36 -10.09 26.48
C PRO A 33 19.99 -9.46 25.22
N ASN A 34 19.23 -9.42 24.11
CA ASN A 34 19.65 -8.84 22.83
C ASN A 34 18.66 -7.78 22.30
N SER A 35 17.99 -7.01 23.18
CA SER A 35 17.04 -6.00 22.74
C SER A 35 17.75 -4.86 22.00
N CYS A 36 17.62 -4.82 20.68
CA CYS A 36 17.87 -3.62 19.90
C CYS A 36 17.16 -2.44 20.60
N GLU A 37 17.89 -1.36 20.88
CA GLU A 37 17.36 -0.18 21.58
C GLU A 37 16.18 0.42 20.81
N PHE A 38 14.97 -0.03 21.13
CA PHE A 38 13.75 0.50 20.56
C PHE A 38 13.43 1.81 21.26
N ARG A 39 13.75 2.93 20.60
CA ARG A 39 13.37 4.26 21.08
C ARG A 39 11.88 4.48 20.83
N ILE A 40 11.11 4.45 21.92
CA ILE A 40 9.69 4.81 21.89
C ILE A 40 9.58 6.28 21.46
N PRO A 41 8.75 6.63 20.46
CA PRO A 41 8.56 8.00 20.02
C PRO A 41 7.90 8.85 21.13
N ASP A 42 8.21 10.15 21.15
CA ASP A 42 7.61 11.08 22.11
C ASP A 42 6.09 11.12 21.94
N TRP A 43 5.35 10.86 23.02
CA TRP A 43 3.88 10.81 23.01
C TRP A 43 3.23 12.13 22.59
N ARG A 44 3.95 13.26 22.72
CA ARG A 44 3.46 14.59 22.35
C ARG A 44 3.31 14.78 20.85
N SER A 45 3.94 13.94 20.03
CA SER A 45 3.82 14.01 18.58
C SER A 45 2.46 13.53 18.08
N TYR A 46 1.75 12.71 18.85
CA TYR A 46 0.40 12.23 18.50
C TYR A 46 -0.62 13.33 18.74
N LYS A 47 -0.88 14.15 17.71
CA LYS A 47 -1.92 15.19 17.70
C LYS A 47 -3.10 14.72 16.87
N VAL A 48 -4.29 15.12 17.30
CA VAL A 48 -5.56 14.77 16.61
C VAL A 48 -5.80 15.69 15.41
N ASP A 49 -5.24 16.90 15.46
CA ASP A 49 -5.43 17.92 14.44
C ASP A 49 -4.82 17.48 13.10
N GLY A 50 -5.54 17.67 12.00
CA GLY A 50 -5.15 17.28 10.65
C GLY A 50 -5.58 15.88 10.21
N ILE A 51 -6.29 15.13 11.06
CA ILE A 51 -6.86 13.81 10.72
C ILE A 51 -8.39 13.93 10.61
N PRO A 52 -8.96 13.96 9.39
CA PRO A 52 -10.36 14.30 9.19
C PRO A 52 -11.32 13.29 9.86
N GLU A 53 -10.95 12.01 9.95
CA GLU A 53 -11.74 10.97 10.60
C GLU A 53 -11.89 11.23 12.10
N LEU A 54 -10.79 11.57 12.78
CA LEU A 54 -10.78 11.85 14.21
C LEU A 54 -11.40 13.21 14.53
N GLU A 55 -11.20 14.23 13.70
CA GLU A 55 -11.86 15.53 13.84
C GLU A 55 -13.38 15.42 13.70
N ASN A 56 -13.85 14.62 12.75
CA ASN A 56 -15.28 14.32 12.59
C ASN A 56 -15.82 13.54 13.79
N HIS A 57 -15.06 12.57 14.31
CA HIS A 57 -15.44 11.83 15.51
C HIS A 57 -15.57 12.76 16.73
N ARG A 58 -14.58 13.65 16.94
CA ARG A 58 -14.60 14.68 17.99
C ARG A 58 -15.82 15.60 17.85
N SER A 59 -16.10 16.07 16.63
CA SER A 59 -17.24 16.95 16.33
C SER A 59 -18.59 16.27 16.58
N LYS A 60 -18.73 15.00 16.20
CA LYS A 60 -19.94 14.20 16.45
C LYS A 60 -20.19 13.99 17.94
N LEU A 61 -19.14 13.78 18.72
CA LEU A 61 -19.24 13.63 20.18
C LEU A 61 -19.54 14.96 20.86
N SER A 62 -18.89 16.05 20.44
CA SER A 62 -19.15 17.37 21.00
C SER A 62 -20.58 17.84 20.75
N ASN A 63 -21.16 17.49 19.60
CA ASN A 63 -22.58 17.75 19.31
C ASN A 63 -23.54 17.03 20.27
N LYS A 64 -23.07 15.97 20.93
CA LYS A 64 -23.81 15.25 21.98
C LYS A 64 -23.41 15.69 23.39
N GLY A 65 -22.52 16.68 23.54
CA GLY A 65 -21.95 17.10 24.82
C GLY A 65 -20.92 16.11 25.40
N LEU A 66 -20.43 15.15 24.61
CA LEU A 66 -19.46 14.14 25.04
C LEU A 66 -18.05 14.47 24.56
N ARG A 67 -17.04 14.01 25.31
CA ARG A 67 -15.62 14.09 24.94
C ARG A 67 -14.97 12.73 25.14
N ASP A 68 -14.35 12.19 24.08
CA ASP A 68 -13.57 10.96 24.16
C ASP A 68 -12.15 11.24 24.70
N PRO A 69 -11.77 10.69 25.87
CA PRO A 69 -10.42 10.86 26.43
C PRO A 69 -9.35 10.06 25.69
N TRP A 70 -9.72 9.05 24.90
CA TRP A 70 -8.81 8.13 24.22
C TRP A 70 -8.55 8.49 22.76
N ILE A 71 -9.15 9.56 22.25
CA ILE A 71 -9.06 9.93 20.84
C ILE A 71 -7.61 10.09 20.34
N ARG A 72 -6.71 10.57 21.20
CA ARG A 72 -5.28 10.70 20.87
C ARG A 72 -4.59 9.35 20.66
N ASN A 73 -5.03 8.31 21.37
CA ASN A 73 -4.49 6.96 21.21
C ASN A 73 -4.80 6.38 19.84
N GLN A 74 -5.82 6.89 19.13
CA GLN A 74 -6.19 6.37 17.82
C GLN A 74 -5.39 7.02 16.67
N VAL A 75 -4.59 8.06 16.96
CA VAL A 75 -3.83 8.82 15.96
C VAL A 75 -2.86 7.94 15.18
N TRP A 76 -2.20 6.98 15.83
CA TRP A 76 -1.21 6.11 15.16
C TRP A 76 -1.81 5.25 14.04
N LEU A 77 -3.11 4.94 14.12
CA LEU A 77 -3.80 4.16 13.09
C LEU A 77 -3.86 4.93 11.77
N TYR A 78 -4.09 6.23 11.85
CA TYR A 78 -4.26 7.12 10.70
C TYR A 78 -2.95 7.74 10.21
N ASP A 79 -1.81 7.45 10.88
CA ASP A 79 -0.51 7.90 10.40
C ASP A 79 -0.18 7.20 9.07
N PRO A 80 0.03 7.94 7.96
CA PRO A 80 0.40 7.36 6.67
C PRO A 80 1.66 6.49 6.73
N LYS A 81 2.56 6.75 7.67
CA LYS A 81 3.80 5.99 7.86
C LYS A 81 3.56 4.63 8.52
N ALA A 82 2.50 4.51 9.32
CA ALA A 82 2.16 3.27 10.00
C ALA A 82 1.51 2.25 9.05
N GLY A 83 0.94 2.70 7.93
CA GLY A 83 0.31 1.83 6.93
C GLY A 83 -0.92 1.05 7.43
N ALA A 84 -1.41 1.38 8.62
CA ALA A 84 -2.42 0.60 9.32
C ALA A 84 -3.85 0.89 8.82
N TYR A 85 -4.11 2.08 8.28
CA TYR A 85 -5.40 2.42 7.68
C TYR A 85 -5.40 2.15 6.16
N PRO A 86 -6.18 1.17 5.66
CA PRO A 86 -6.26 0.88 4.24
C PRO A 86 -6.99 2.01 3.53
N SER A 87 -6.25 2.92 2.92
CA SER A 87 -6.86 3.91 2.03
C SER A 87 -7.38 3.22 0.77
N TRP A 88 -8.52 3.69 0.25
CA TRP A 88 -9.05 3.26 -1.04
C TRP A 88 -7.99 3.26 -2.16
N ARG A 89 -7.06 4.22 -2.11
CA ARG A 89 -5.93 4.34 -3.04
C ARG A 89 -4.97 3.16 -2.94
N ILE A 90 -4.69 2.66 -1.73
CA ILE A 90 -3.86 1.48 -1.51
C ILE A 90 -4.59 0.24 -2.02
N SER A 91 -5.88 0.09 -1.72
CA SER A 91 -6.70 -1.04 -2.20
C SER A 91 -6.74 -1.12 -3.73
N LEU A 92 -6.96 0.01 -4.41
CA LEU A 92 -6.91 0.08 -5.88
C LEU A 92 -5.51 -0.23 -6.41
N ARG A 93 -4.46 0.32 -5.79
CA ARG A 93 -3.09 0.07 -6.22
C ARG A 93 -2.72 -1.40 -6.10
N THR A 94 -3.15 -2.08 -5.05
CA THR A 94 -2.94 -3.52 -4.87
C THR A 94 -3.74 -4.33 -5.88
N ALA A 95 -5.01 -3.98 -6.13
CA ALA A 95 -5.84 -4.65 -7.11
C ALA A 95 -5.31 -4.52 -8.55
N PHE A 96 -4.77 -3.35 -8.92
CA PHE A 96 -4.30 -3.07 -10.28
C PHE A 96 -2.77 -3.16 -10.46
N PHE A 97 -2.02 -3.66 -9.46
CA PHE A 97 -0.56 -3.74 -9.54
C PHE A 97 -0.06 -4.56 -10.75
N GLY A 98 -0.80 -5.63 -11.09
CA GLY A 98 -0.51 -6.50 -12.23
C GLY A 98 -1.07 -6.02 -13.57
N PHE A 99 -1.94 -5.00 -13.58
CA PHE A 99 -2.70 -4.61 -14.77
C PHE A 99 -1.79 -4.19 -15.93
N ARG A 100 -0.71 -3.45 -15.64
CA ARG A 100 0.28 -3.05 -16.66
C ARG A 100 0.95 -4.24 -17.34
N TYR A 101 1.25 -5.30 -16.58
CA TYR A 101 1.89 -6.50 -17.10
C TYR A 101 0.90 -7.36 -17.90
N ALA A 102 -0.33 -7.46 -17.42
CA ALA A 102 -1.42 -8.11 -18.13
C ALA A 102 -1.67 -7.47 -19.51
N MET A 103 -1.66 -6.14 -19.60
CA MET A 103 -1.81 -5.42 -20.87
C MET A 103 -0.67 -5.73 -21.86
N VAL A 104 0.58 -5.82 -21.38
CA VAL A 104 1.73 -6.18 -22.23
C VAL A 104 1.62 -7.63 -22.72
N ALA A 105 1.28 -8.56 -21.83
CA ALA A 105 1.10 -9.96 -22.19
C ALA A 105 -0.05 -10.16 -23.20
N LEU A 106 -1.16 -9.45 -23.00
CA LEU A 106 -2.29 -9.45 -23.92
C LEU A 106 -1.90 -8.95 -25.32
N ALA A 107 -1.19 -7.82 -25.38
CA ALA A 107 -0.71 -7.27 -26.66
C ALA A 107 0.24 -8.25 -27.37
N ALA A 108 1.16 -8.87 -26.63
CA ALA A 108 2.06 -9.87 -27.18
C ALA A 108 1.31 -11.09 -27.74
N CYS A 109 0.25 -11.56 -27.06
CA CYS A 109 -0.59 -12.65 -27.53
C CYS A 109 -1.27 -12.31 -28.86
N LEU A 110 -1.92 -11.13 -28.94
CA LEU A 110 -2.60 -10.68 -30.16
C LEU A 110 -1.64 -10.49 -31.34
N ILE A 111 -0.44 -9.95 -31.09
CA ILE A 111 0.59 -9.82 -32.13
C ILE A 111 1.04 -11.19 -32.61
N THR A 112 1.24 -12.13 -31.69
CA THR A 112 1.66 -13.50 -32.02
C THR A 112 0.59 -14.21 -32.84
N GLU A 113 -0.68 -14.10 -32.47
CA GLU A 113 -1.80 -14.64 -33.25
C GLU A 113 -1.80 -14.07 -34.67
N LYS A 114 -1.65 -12.76 -34.83
CA LYS A 114 -1.63 -12.11 -36.15
C LYS A 114 -0.43 -12.51 -37.01
N LEU A 115 0.74 -12.72 -36.39
CA LEU A 115 1.92 -13.20 -37.09
C LEU A 115 1.76 -14.68 -37.50
N PHE A 116 1.17 -15.49 -36.64
CA PHE A 116 0.93 -16.91 -36.89
C PHE A 116 -0.07 -17.12 -38.04
N GLU A 117 -1.19 -16.40 -38.04
CA GLU A 117 -2.17 -16.39 -39.15
C GLU A 117 -1.53 -16.00 -40.50
N LYS A 118 -0.55 -15.09 -40.48
CA LYS A 118 0.15 -14.65 -41.69
C LYS A 118 1.20 -15.66 -42.18
N ALA A 119 1.89 -16.33 -41.25
CA ALA A 119 2.93 -17.30 -41.58
C ALA A 119 2.34 -18.65 -42.02
N PHE A 120 1.21 -19.03 -41.45
CA PHE A 120 0.46 -20.23 -41.79
C PHE A 120 -0.96 -19.83 -42.17
N PRO A 121 -1.20 -19.43 -43.43
CA PRO A 121 -2.57 -19.19 -43.87
C PRO A 121 -3.38 -20.45 -43.60
N PRO A 122 -4.58 -20.34 -43.01
CA PRO A 122 -5.39 -21.51 -42.71
C PRO A 122 -5.61 -22.28 -44.00
N PHE A 123 -5.21 -23.56 -44.01
CA PHE A 123 -5.64 -24.49 -45.05
C PHE A 123 -7.16 -24.49 -45.03
N HIS A 124 -7.77 -23.80 -45.99
CA HIS A 124 -9.19 -23.91 -46.24
C HIS A 124 -9.43 -25.26 -46.92
N GLU A 125 -9.28 -26.34 -46.15
CA GLU A 125 -9.89 -27.60 -46.54
C GLU A 125 -11.40 -27.43 -46.35
N HIS A 126 -12.06 -26.97 -47.41
CA HIS A 126 -13.49 -27.21 -47.55
C HIS A 126 -13.62 -28.72 -47.66
N ILE A 127 -14.08 -29.38 -46.60
CA ILE A 127 -14.56 -30.76 -46.72
C ILE A 127 -15.72 -30.66 -47.71
N HIS A 128 -15.48 -31.12 -48.94
CA HIS A 128 -16.52 -31.28 -49.93
C HIS A 128 -17.35 -32.49 -49.47
N LEU A 129 -18.26 -32.24 -48.53
CA LEU A 129 -19.24 -33.24 -48.15
C LEU A 129 -19.93 -33.66 -49.43
N TYR A 130 -19.79 -34.93 -49.78
CA TYR A 130 -20.47 -35.53 -50.91
C TYR A 130 -21.97 -35.26 -50.72
N ASN A 131 -22.49 -34.33 -51.52
CA ASN A 131 -23.90 -34.04 -51.59
C ASN A 131 -24.45 -34.87 -52.75
N PRO A 132 -25.17 -35.98 -52.49
CA PRO A 132 -25.70 -36.84 -53.55
C PRO A 132 -26.70 -36.12 -54.46
N ASP A 133 -27.19 -34.94 -54.05
CA ASP A 133 -28.27 -34.22 -54.72
C ASP A 133 -27.76 -33.11 -55.65
N LYS A 134 -26.44 -32.86 -55.71
CA LYS A 134 -25.87 -31.88 -56.64
C LYS A 134 -25.71 -32.50 -58.03
N PRO A 135 -26.33 -31.95 -59.08
CA PRO A 135 -26.10 -32.41 -60.44
C PRO A 135 -24.64 -32.14 -60.81
N HIS A 136 -23.91 -33.19 -61.20
CA HIS A 136 -22.57 -33.09 -61.76
C HIS A 136 -22.67 -32.30 -63.09
N SER A 137 -22.09 -31.10 -63.15
CA SER A 137 -21.83 -30.46 -64.44
C SER A 137 -20.71 -31.24 -65.13
N HIS A 138 -21.09 -32.15 -66.03
CA HIS A 138 -20.14 -32.69 -67.01
C HIS A 138 -19.84 -31.59 -68.02
N ASP A 139 -18.74 -30.88 -67.79
CA ASP A 139 -18.14 -30.04 -68.81
C ASP A 139 -17.61 -30.97 -69.91
N HIS A 140 -18.37 -31.11 -71.00
CA HIS A 140 -17.90 -31.74 -72.22
C HIS A 140 -16.79 -30.85 -72.81
N HIS A 141 -15.54 -31.16 -72.50
CA HIS A 141 -14.41 -30.68 -73.28
C HIS A 141 -14.53 -31.27 -74.70
N THR A 142 -15.02 -30.47 -75.64
CA THR A 142 -14.90 -30.78 -77.06
C THR A 142 -13.44 -30.54 -77.45
N ASP A 143 -12.68 -31.62 -77.58
CA ASP A 143 -11.42 -31.60 -78.33
C ASP A 143 -11.75 -31.29 -79.80
N GLN A 144 -11.56 -30.03 -80.22
CA GLN A 144 -11.41 -29.71 -81.63
C GLN A 144 -9.92 -29.73 -82.00
N HIS A 145 -9.49 -30.90 -82.47
CA HIS A 145 -8.30 -31.05 -83.30
C HIS A 145 -8.61 -30.65 -84.75
N HIS A 146 -8.17 -29.46 -85.18
CA HIS A 146 -7.49 -29.13 -86.46
C HIS A 146 -7.55 -27.63 -86.75
#